data_AF-A0A4D5RMV5-F1
#
_entry.id   AF-A0A4D5RMV5-F1
#
_cell.length_a   1.000
_cell.length_b   1.000
_cell.length_c   1.000
_cell.angle_alpha   90.00
_cell.angle_beta   90.00
_cell.angle_gamma   90.00
#
_symmetry.space_group_name_H-M   'P 1'
#
loop_
_entity.id
_entity.type
_entity.pdbx_description
1 polymer ?
#
loop_
_entity_poly.entity_id
_entity_poly.type
_entity_poly.pdbx_seq_one_letter_code
_entity_poly.pdbx_strand_id
1 'polypeptide(L)'
;SNMLGEDPRCSMHTQVSAESMKGDVFDEGQWSSDKQFDTYMERFWELFYIPRGTKMLVVAGNHDIGFHYRMHKSFVDRFDKTFNTSAVHMKTFKGNTFVLINSMAMHMDNCNLCVRAEAQLKDVERRLQCSLALDSKMTSQHNVPPKETCTKVDFEHHSRPVLLMHFPLYRTSDSECSEPDAAPYPDRNEVFREKWDCLSEKATEMVLSALQPRAVFTGHTHHGCLTYHRGDIPEWTLPSISWRNKKSPSFTLAVFTPDDFAVSKCYIPQETTVVLIYVTSAVLLGSWCVFSH
;
A
#
# COMPACT_ATOMS: atom_id res chain seq x y z
N SER A 1 1.04 -31.55 -17.43
CA SER A 1 0.84 -31.72 -15.98
C SER A 1 1.04 -30.38 -15.31
N ASN A 2 -0.04 -29.63 -15.06
CA ASN A 2 -0.02 -28.42 -14.23
C ASN A 2 0.22 -28.87 -12.77
N MET A 3 1.48 -28.96 -12.37
CA MET A 3 1.86 -29.35 -11.00
C MET A 3 2.22 -28.15 -10.11
N LEU A 4 2.00 -26.93 -10.58
CA LEU A 4 2.01 -25.71 -9.78
C LEU A 4 0.82 -24.88 -10.28
N GLY A 5 -0.15 -24.63 -9.41
CA GLY A 5 -1.31 -23.78 -9.69
C GLY A 5 -0.92 -22.31 -9.79
N GLU A 6 0.02 -21.99 -10.68
CA GLU A 6 0.37 -20.61 -10.98
C GLU A 6 -0.81 -19.96 -11.71
N ASP A 7 -1.39 -18.94 -11.11
CA ASP A 7 -2.31 -18.05 -11.81
C ASP A 7 -1.52 -17.39 -12.95
N PRO A 8 -1.88 -17.57 -14.23
CA PRO A 8 -1.15 -16.96 -15.35
C PRO A 8 -1.11 -15.42 -15.28
N ARG A 9 -2.02 -14.81 -14.50
CA ARG A 9 -2.00 -13.36 -14.21
C ARG A 9 -0.88 -12.95 -13.26
N CYS A 10 -0.29 -13.89 -12.54
CA CYS A 10 0.79 -13.69 -11.57
C CYS A 10 2.20 -13.79 -12.18
N SER A 11 2.30 -13.81 -13.51
CA SER A 11 3.56 -13.79 -14.22
C SER A 11 4.14 -12.37 -14.29
N MET A 12 5.32 -12.16 -13.70
CA MET A 12 6.10 -10.90 -13.77
C MET A 12 6.60 -10.56 -15.20
N HIS A 13 6.23 -11.32 -16.23
CA HIS A 13 6.54 -11.02 -17.63
C HIS A 13 5.67 -9.90 -18.23
N THR A 14 4.72 -9.34 -17.47
CA THR A 14 3.96 -8.14 -17.84
C THR A 14 4.76 -6.86 -17.56
N GLN A 15 4.63 -5.84 -18.41
CA GLN A 15 5.35 -4.57 -18.24
C GLN A 15 4.84 -3.81 -17.00
N VAL A 16 5.54 -3.94 -15.88
CA VAL A 16 5.22 -3.25 -14.63
C VAL A 16 5.49 -1.75 -14.79
N SER A 17 4.44 -0.94 -14.78
CA SER A 17 4.56 0.53 -14.85
C SER A 17 4.87 1.16 -13.48
N ALA A 18 4.42 0.52 -12.38
CA ALA A 18 4.74 0.93 -11.03
C ALA A 18 4.78 -0.25 -10.06
N GLU A 19 5.68 -0.20 -9.09
CA GLU A 19 5.73 -1.06 -7.91
C GLU A 19 5.33 -0.22 -6.69
N SER A 20 4.56 -0.81 -5.77
CA SER A 20 4.12 -0.09 -4.58
C SER A 20 4.28 -0.90 -3.31
N MET A 21 4.87 -0.27 -2.29
CA MET A 21 5.05 -0.83 -0.95
C MET A 21 4.24 -0.05 0.07
N LYS A 22 3.52 -0.79 0.91
CA LYS A 22 2.48 -0.26 1.78
C LYS A 22 3.04 -0.05 3.19
N GLY A 23 4.27 0.46 3.30
CA GLY A 23 4.97 0.66 4.56
C GLY A 23 5.63 -0.60 5.14
N ASP A 24 6.30 -0.40 6.26
CA ASP A 24 7.12 -1.39 6.97
C ASP A 24 8.16 -2.02 6.04
N VAL A 25 8.85 -1.13 5.33
CA VAL A 25 10.01 -1.48 4.51
C VAL A 25 11.15 -1.96 5.42
N PHE A 26 11.23 -1.39 6.63
CA PHE A 26 12.23 -1.73 7.64
C PHE A 26 11.58 -2.31 8.88
N ASP A 27 12.24 -3.26 9.54
CA ASP A 27 11.80 -3.78 10.85
C ASP A 27 12.01 -2.75 11.98
N GLU A 28 13.08 -1.95 11.86
CA GLU A 28 13.55 -1.03 12.89
C GLU A 28 13.91 0.36 12.34
N GLY A 29 13.27 0.79 11.26
CA GLY A 29 13.51 2.12 10.67
C GLY A 29 13.30 3.25 11.69
N GLN A 30 12.34 3.11 12.60
CA GLN A 30 12.08 4.06 13.69
C GLN A 30 13.15 4.07 14.80
N TRP A 31 14.05 3.07 14.85
CA TRP A 31 15.11 2.93 15.87
C TRP A 31 16.51 3.15 15.31
N SER A 32 16.64 3.27 13.99
CA SER A 32 17.93 3.31 13.32
C SER A 32 18.56 4.70 13.37
N SER A 33 19.88 4.74 13.59
CA SER A 33 20.70 5.91 13.25
C SER A 33 20.66 6.19 11.75
N ASP A 34 21.06 7.39 11.32
CA ASP A 34 21.09 7.74 9.90
C ASP A 34 22.03 6.82 9.10
N LYS A 35 23.18 6.44 9.67
CA LYS A 35 24.09 5.47 9.04
C LYS A 35 23.46 4.09 8.86
N GLN A 36 22.73 3.60 9.86
CA GLN A 36 22.02 2.31 9.75
C GLN A 36 20.89 2.41 8.72
N PHE A 37 20.18 3.53 8.69
CA PHE A 37 19.15 3.80 7.69
C PHE A 37 19.75 3.76 6.28
N ASP A 38 20.87 4.42 6.04
CA ASP A 38 21.54 4.39 4.72
C ASP A 38 21.91 2.95 4.30
N THR A 39 22.46 2.14 5.21
CA THR A 39 22.73 0.71 4.94
C THR A 39 21.46 -0.09 4.65
N TYR A 40 20.37 0.20 5.35
CA TYR A 40 19.07 -0.43 5.07
C TYR A 40 18.54 -0.02 3.69
N MET A 41 18.79 1.22 3.26
CA MET A 41 18.41 1.69 1.92
C MET A 41 19.22 0.99 0.83
N GLU A 42 20.54 0.86 1.01
CA GLU A 42 21.40 0.15 0.05
C GLU A 42 20.87 -1.26 -0.20
N ARG A 43 20.63 -2.02 0.89
CA ARG A 43 20.06 -3.36 0.80
C ARG A 43 18.66 -3.37 0.17
N PHE A 44 17.83 -2.39 0.50
CA PHE A 44 16.50 -2.26 -0.07
C PHE A 44 16.55 -2.13 -1.60
N TRP A 45 17.39 -1.24 -2.12
CA TRP A 45 17.53 -1.01 -3.56
C TRP A 45 18.22 -2.18 -4.30
N GLU A 46 19.05 -2.97 -3.60
CA GLU A 46 19.60 -4.22 -4.14
C GLU A 46 18.55 -5.31 -4.29
N LEU A 47 17.67 -5.47 -3.31
CA LEU A 47 16.64 -6.53 -3.31
C LEU A 47 15.45 -6.18 -4.20
N PHE A 48 15.04 -4.92 -4.22
CA PHE A 48 13.87 -4.43 -4.96
C PHE A 48 14.31 -3.54 -6.12
N TYR A 49 15.14 -4.11 -6.99
CA TYR A 49 15.58 -3.43 -8.20
C TYR A 49 14.39 -3.09 -9.10
N ILE A 50 14.30 -1.80 -9.48
CA ILE A 50 13.27 -1.31 -10.40
C ILE A 50 13.88 -1.05 -11.78
N PRO A 51 13.36 -1.71 -12.85
CA PRO A 51 13.77 -1.43 -14.21
C PRO A 51 13.57 0.04 -14.59
N ARG A 52 14.42 0.55 -15.50
CA ARG A 52 14.28 1.93 -16.01
C ARG A 52 12.88 2.13 -16.60
N GLY A 53 12.21 3.20 -16.18
CA GLY A 53 10.88 3.57 -16.65
C GLY A 53 9.73 3.11 -15.72
N THR A 54 10.00 2.20 -14.78
CA THR A 54 9.07 1.81 -13.74
C THR A 54 9.17 2.78 -12.56
N LYS A 55 8.05 3.07 -11.88
CA LYS A 55 7.98 3.98 -10.73
C LYS A 55 7.82 3.22 -9.42
N MET A 56 8.54 3.61 -8.38
CA MET A 56 8.26 3.14 -7.02
C MET A 56 7.32 4.10 -6.31
N LEU A 57 6.27 3.57 -5.68
CA LEU A 57 5.35 4.31 -4.83
C LEU A 57 5.38 3.70 -3.42
N VAL A 58 6.05 4.37 -2.50
CA VAL A 58 6.23 3.89 -1.13
C VAL A 58 5.50 4.80 -0.17
N VAL A 59 4.64 4.22 0.66
CA VAL A 59 4.07 4.89 1.84
C VAL A 59 4.83 4.43 3.07
N ALA A 60 4.96 5.30 4.07
CA ALA A 60 5.59 4.93 5.34
C ALA A 60 4.68 4.02 6.16
N GLY A 61 5.27 3.04 6.85
CA GLY A 61 4.62 2.27 7.92
C GLY A 61 5.12 2.64 9.31
N ASN A 62 4.53 2.02 10.34
CA ASN A 62 4.88 2.34 11.72
C ASN A 62 6.29 1.83 12.09
N HIS A 63 6.80 0.78 11.45
CA HIS A 63 8.18 0.34 11.68
C HIS A 63 9.21 1.25 10.99
N ASP A 64 8.82 1.97 9.95
CA ASP A 64 9.71 2.89 9.22
C ASP A 64 9.95 4.19 9.98
N ILE A 65 8.88 4.79 10.51
CA ILE A 65 8.91 6.16 11.08
C ILE A 65 8.32 6.29 12.48
N GLY A 66 7.78 5.20 13.02
CA GLY A 66 7.12 5.16 14.32
C GLY A 66 5.61 5.17 14.26
N PHE A 67 4.98 4.52 15.25
CA PHE A 67 3.59 4.83 15.60
C PHE A 67 3.45 6.31 15.97
N HIS A 68 2.23 6.85 15.85
CA HIS A 68 1.96 8.28 16.03
C HIS A 68 2.65 8.92 17.24
N TYR A 69 2.50 8.32 18.43
CA TYR A 69 3.06 8.81 19.69
C TYR A 69 4.60 8.75 19.79
N ARG A 70 5.26 8.08 18.85
CA ARG A 70 6.72 7.93 18.73
C ARG A 70 7.29 8.50 17.42
N MET A 71 6.45 9.13 16.59
CA MET A 71 6.91 9.74 15.35
C MET A 71 7.84 10.92 15.66
N HIS A 72 9.10 10.82 15.24
CA HIS A 72 10.05 11.91 15.33
C HIS A 72 10.26 12.56 13.96
N LYS A 73 10.38 13.90 13.93
CA LYS A 73 10.52 14.67 12.69
C LYS A 73 11.67 14.16 11.80
N SER A 74 12.80 13.80 12.39
CA SER A 74 13.96 13.28 11.64
C SER A 74 13.66 11.99 10.88
N PHE A 75 12.86 11.08 11.46
CA PHE A 75 12.50 9.81 10.81
C PHE A 75 11.54 10.05 9.64
N VAL A 76 10.57 10.94 9.85
CA VAL A 76 9.65 11.37 8.77
C VAL A 76 10.44 12.06 7.65
N ASP A 77 11.28 13.04 7.98
CA ASP A 77 12.02 13.82 6.98
C ASP A 77 12.96 12.97 6.14
N ARG A 78 13.71 12.03 6.75
CA ARG A 78 14.63 11.16 6.00
C ARG A 78 13.89 10.17 5.12
N PHE A 79 12.75 9.65 5.58
CA PHE A 79 11.88 8.78 4.78
C PHE A 79 11.29 9.54 3.59
N ASP A 80 10.68 10.70 3.85
CA ASP A 80 10.12 11.60 2.84
C ASP A 80 11.16 11.97 1.79
N LYS A 81 12.38 12.32 2.21
CA LYS A 81 13.50 12.64 1.32
C LYS A 81 13.91 11.46 0.45
N THR A 82 14.00 10.25 1.03
CA THR A 82 14.49 9.06 0.33
C THR A 82 13.52 8.59 -0.74
N PHE A 83 12.22 8.55 -0.41
CA PHE A 83 11.19 8.11 -1.34
C PHE A 83 10.54 9.24 -2.14
N ASN A 84 11.01 10.48 -1.96
CA ASN A 84 10.46 11.70 -2.57
C ASN A 84 8.93 11.79 -2.38
N THR A 85 8.50 11.69 -1.13
CA THR A 85 7.09 11.65 -0.71
C THR A 85 6.81 12.73 0.34
N SER A 86 5.56 12.77 0.83
CA SER A 86 5.10 13.67 1.89
C SER A 86 3.95 13.04 2.68
N ALA A 87 3.46 13.73 3.70
CA ALA A 87 2.35 13.24 4.52
C ALA A 87 1.10 12.88 3.70
N VAL A 88 0.78 13.69 2.68
CA VAL A 88 -0.11 13.31 1.58
C VAL A 88 0.58 13.66 0.27
N HIS A 89 0.62 12.72 -0.66
CA HIS A 89 1.34 12.87 -1.92
C HIS A 89 0.52 12.36 -3.09
N MET A 90 0.32 13.19 -4.12
CA MET A 90 -0.44 12.82 -5.31
C MET A 90 0.47 12.64 -6.52
N LYS A 91 0.30 11.53 -7.24
CA LYS A 91 1.02 11.21 -8.48
C LYS A 91 0.06 10.75 -9.56
N THR A 92 0.25 11.27 -10.77
CA THR A 92 -0.55 10.86 -11.93
C THR A 92 0.36 10.23 -12.99
N PHE A 93 -0.03 9.06 -13.48
CA PHE A 93 0.68 8.36 -14.55
C PHE A 93 -0.33 7.82 -15.57
N LYS A 94 -0.17 8.18 -16.85
CA LYS A 94 -1.03 7.70 -17.94
C LYS A 94 -2.54 7.83 -17.61
N GLY A 95 -2.95 8.99 -17.09
CA GLY A 95 -4.34 9.27 -16.71
C GLY A 95 -4.84 8.61 -15.41
N ASN A 96 -4.00 7.82 -14.72
CA ASN A 96 -4.34 7.23 -13.42
C ASN A 96 -3.73 8.07 -12.29
N THR A 97 -4.58 8.50 -11.36
CA THR A 97 -4.14 9.26 -10.18
C THR A 97 -4.01 8.36 -8.97
N PHE A 98 -2.88 8.44 -8.27
CA PHE A 98 -2.59 7.76 -7.02
C PHE A 98 -2.40 8.80 -5.92
N VAL A 99 -3.04 8.57 -4.78
CA VAL A 99 -2.84 9.37 -3.57
C VAL A 99 -2.23 8.48 -2.50
N LEU A 100 -1.05 8.88 -2.04
CA LEU A 100 -0.27 8.22 -1.01
C LEU A 100 -0.49 8.99 0.29
N ILE A 101 -0.89 8.29 1.36
CA ILE A 101 -1.10 8.90 2.67
C ILE A 101 -0.23 8.22 3.72
N ASN A 102 0.53 9.03 4.46
CA ASN A 102 1.15 8.63 5.71
C ASN A 102 0.05 8.47 6.78
N SER A 103 -0.40 7.23 7.01
CA SER A 103 -1.51 6.95 7.93
C SER A 103 -1.24 7.34 9.37
N MET A 104 0.02 7.34 9.80
CA MET A 104 0.44 7.72 11.14
C MET A 104 0.26 9.23 11.37
N ALA A 105 0.18 10.03 10.30
CA ALA A 105 -0.16 11.45 10.36
C ALA A 105 -1.68 11.73 10.38
N MET A 106 -2.54 10.71 10.26
CA MET A 106 -4.01 10.84 10.28
C MET A 106 -4.61 10.61 11.68
N HIS A 107 -3.88 10.99 12.73
CA HIS A 107 -4.28 10.80 14.13
C HIS A 107 -5.33 11.81 14.63
N MET A 108 -5.42 12.96 13.96
CA MET A 108 -6.39 14.05 14.19
C MET A 108 -6.37 14.66 15.60
N ASP A 109 -5.18 14.92 16.14
CA ASP A 109 -4.99 15.57 17.46
C ASP A 109 -4.29 16.94 17.37
N ASN A 110 -4.33 17.57 16.20
CA ASN A 110 -3.76 18.87 15.90
C ASN A 110 -2.23 18.96 16.08
N CYS A 111 -1.52 17.83 16.10
CA CYS A 111 -0.07 17.81 16.03
C CYS A 111 0.45 18.46 14.72
N ASN A 112 1.71 18.94 14.70
CA ASN A 112 2.28 19.58 13.51
C ASN A 112 2.25 18.67 12.25
N LEU A 113 2.48 17.36 12.42
CA LEU A 113 2.40 16.39 11.32
C LEU A 113 0.95 16.21 10.81
N CYS A 114 -0.01 16.23 11.73
CA CYS A 114 -1.43 16.05 11.50
C CYS A 114 -2.01 17.24 10.74
N VAL A 115 -1.74 18.45 11.24
CA VAL A 115 -2.15 19.70 10.58
C VAL A 115 -1.56 19.80 9.18
N ARG A 116 -0.29 19.40 9.00
CA ARG A 116 0.34 19.34 7.67
C ARG A 116 -0.36 18.32 6.76
N ALA A 117 -0.65 17.13 7.26
CA ALA A 117 -1.33 16.09 6.49
C ALA A 117 -2.74 16.53 6.07
N GLU A 118 -3.52 17.10 6.98
CA GLU A 118 -4.85 17.65 6.71
C GLU A 118 -4.82 18.79 5.68
N ALA A 119 -3.84 19.69 5.77
CA ALA A 119 -3.67 20.78 4.79
C ALA A 119 -3.31 20.23 3.40
N GLN A 120 -2.42 19.23 3.33
CA GLN A 120 -2.06 18.59 2.06
C GLN A 120 -3.22 17.77 1.48
N LEU A 121 -4.02 17.11 2.32
CA LEU A 121 -5.23 16.40 1.89
C LEU A 121 -6.23 17.36 1.25
N LYS A 122 -6.47 18.51 1.87
CA LYS A 122 -7.33 19.57 1.32
C LYS A 122 -6.82 20.13 -0.01
N ASP A 123 -5.50 20.27 -0.17
CA ASP A 123 -4.93 20.67 -1.46
C ASP A 123 -5.18 19.62 -2.55
N VAL A 124 -4.99 18.33 -2.21
CA VAL A 124 -5.27 17.22 -3.13
C VAL A 124 -6.76 17.16 -3.50
N GLU A 125 -7.66 17.28 -2.52
CA GLU A 125 -9.12 17.38 -2.74
C GLU A 125 -9.44 18.49 -3.74
N ARG A 126 -8.93 19.70 -3.51
CA ARG A 126 -9.13 20.85 -4.40
C ARG A 126 -8.62 20.55 -5.83
N ARG A 127 -7.48 19.88 -5.97
CA ARG A 127 -6.92 19.51 -7.29
C ARG A 127 -7.79 18.48 -8.01
N LEU A 128 -8.31 17.48 -7.30
CA LEU A 128 -9.25 16.49 -7.85
C LEU A 128 -10.58 17.13 -8.27
N GLN A 129 -11.11 18.06 -7.47
CA GLN A 129 -12.30 18.85 -7.82
C GLN A 129 -12.06 19.75 -9.05
N CYS A 130 -10.88 20.34 -9.17
CA CYS A 130 -10.51 21.09 -10.37
C CYS A 130 -10.41 20.20 -11.61
N SER A 131 -9.88 18.97 -11.46
CA SER A 131 -9.87 17.98 -12.52
C SER A 131 -11.30 17.63 -13.00
N LEU A 132 -12.25 17.47 -12.09
CA LEU A 132 -13.68 17.32 -12.42
C LEU A 132 -14.24 18.52 -13.19
N ALA A 133 -13.96 19.75 -12.72
CA ALA A 133 -14.44 20.99 -13.34
C ALA A 133 -13.98 21.16 -14.80
N LEU A 134 -12.78 20.66 -15.09
CA LEU A 134 -12.16 20.76 -16.41
C LEU A 134 -12.63 19.64 -17.36
N ASP A 135 -13.12 18.53 -16.82
CA ASP A 135 -13.67 17.44 -17.62
C ASP A 135 -15.09 17.78 -18.11
N SER A 136 -15.19 18.10 -19.40
CA SER A 136 -16.41 18.55 -20.09
C SER A 136 -17.60 17.57 -20.03
N LYS A 137 -17.41 16.35 -19.52
CA LYS A 137 -18.45 15.31 -19.46
C LYS A 137 -19.22 15.24 -18.14
N MET A 138 -18.84 15.96 -17.08
CA MET A 138 -19.51 15.90 -15.77
C MET A 138 -19.83 17.27 -15.17
N THR A 139 -20.76 18.01 -15.79
CA THR A 139 -21.12 19.39 -15.41
C THR A 139 -22.16 19.53 -14.29
N SER A 140 -22.52 18.46 -13.56
CA SER A 140 -23.65 18.50 -12.61
C SER A 140 -23.34 17.98 -11.20
N GLN A 141 -22.12 18.17 -10.69
CA GLN A 141 -21.81 17.89 -9.28
C GLN A 141 -21.77 19.17 -8.45
N HIS A 142 -22.43 19.14 -7.29
CA HIS A 142 -22.34 20.18 -6.27
C HIS A 142 -20.93 20.20 -5.65
N ASN A 143 -20.40 21.39 -5.35
CA ASN A 143 -19.06 21.67 -4.79
C ASN A 143 -17.87 21.71 -5.76
N VAL A 144 -18.10 21.84 -7.07
CA VAL A 144 -17.02 22.05 -8.04
C VAL A 144 -16.60 23.54 -8.05
N PRO A 145 -15.32 23.88 -7.84
CA PRO A 145 -14.87 25.27 -7.89
C PRO A 145 -15.03 25.85 -9.31
N PRO A 146 -15.23 27.18 -9.46
CA PRO A 146 -15.31 27.81 -10.78
C PRO A 146 -14.06 27.52 -11.60
N LYS A 147 -14.24 27.15 -12.87
CA LYS A 147 -13.16 26.78 -13.81
C LYS A 147 -12.02 27.80 -13.87
N GLU A 148 -12.34 29.07 -13.67
CA GLU A 148 -11.40 30.20 -13.65
C GLU A 148 -10.42 30.19 -12.46
N THR A 149 -10.81 29.56 -11.35
CA THR A 149 -9.98 29.39 -10.14
C THR A 149 -9.07 28.17 -10.22
N CYS A 150 -9.30 27.28 -11.19
CA CYS A 150 -8.48 26.11 -11.45
C CYS A 150 -7.39 26.44 -12.47
N THR A 151 -6.13 26.33 -12.06
CA THR A 151 -5.00 26.42 -12.99
C THR A 151 -4.99 25.18 -13.88
N LYS A 152 -4.65 25.33 -15.17
CA LYS A 152 -4.64 24.25 -16.22
C LYS A 152 -3.66 23.10 -15.97
N VAL A 153 -3.09 23.00 -14.77
CA VAL A 153 -1.89 22.24 -14.50
C VAL A 153 -2.30 20.82 -14.10
N ASP A 154 -2.10 19.89 -15.05
CA ASP A 154 -1.88 18.44 -14.89
C ASP A 154 -3.00 17.44 -15.22
N PHE A 155 -4.19 17.84 -15.66
CA PHE A 155 -5.28 16.88 -15.86
C PHE A 155 -5.82 16.88 -17.30
N GLU A 156 -5.38 15.90 -18.09
CA GLU A 156 -5.97 15.61 -19.40
C GLU A 156 -7.34 14.92 -19.25
N HIS A 157 -7.54 14.15 -18.18
CA HIS A 157 -8.79 13.43 -17.87
C HIS A 157 -9.00 13.32 -16.36
N HIS A 158 -10.25 13.37 -15.90
CA HIS A 158 -10.58 13.10 -14.51
C HIS A 158 -10.63 11.59 -14.24
N SER A 159 -9.97 11.15 -13.16
CA SER A 159 -10.04 9.78 -12.67
C SER A 159 -10.11 9.82 -11.14
N ARG A 160 -11.08 9.11 -10.56
CA ARG A 160 -11.14 8.88 -9.11
C ARG A 160 -9.82 8.21 -8.68
N PRO A 161 -9.17 8.70 -7.61
CA PRO A 161 -7.82 8.25 -7.28
C PRO A 161 -7.81 6.80 -6.77
N VAL A 162 -6.65 6.18 -6.89
CA VAL A 162 -6.28 4.97 -6.14
C VAL A 162 -5.57 5.41 -4.86
N LEU A 163 -6.10 5.03 -3.71
CA LEU A 163 -5.54 5.37 -2.40
C LEU A 163 -4.54 4.29 -1.96
N LEU A 164 -3.34 4.72 -1.58
CA LEU A 164 -2.29 3.88 -1.01
C LEU A 164 -1.97 4.41 0.40
N MET A 165 -1.98 3.53 1.39
CA MET A 165 -1.62 3.86 2.77
C MET A 165 -1.17 2.60 3.52
N HIS A 166 -0.61 2.77 4.72
CA HIS A 166 -0.14 1.63 5.51
C HIS A 166 -1.25 1.05 6.40
N PHE A 167 -1.82 1.83 7.32
CA PHE A 167 -2.93 1.35 8.15
C PHE A 167 -4.19 1.14 7.30
N PRO A 168 -5.01 0.12 7.59
CA PRO A 168 -6.35 0.01 7.05
C PRO A 168 -7.21 1.22 7.36
N LEU A 169 -8.23 1.45 6.52
CA LEU A 169 -9.36 2.28 6.91
C LEU A 169 -10.10 1.64 8.10
N TYR A 170 -10.92 2.42 8.79
CA TYR A 170 -11.62 1.97 9.98
C TYR A 170 -12.50 0.76 9.69
N ARG A 171 -12.32 -0.29 10.48
CA ARG A 171 -13.22 -1.44 10.61
C ARG A 171 -13.10 -2.02 12.01
N THR A 172 -14.15 -2.65 12.51
CA THR A 172 -14.17 -3.17 13.90
C THR A 172 -13.21 -4.32 14.12
N SER A 173 -13.02 -5.18 13.13
CA SER A 173 -12.09 -6.32 13.14
C SER A 173 -11.94 -6.86 11.71
N ASP A 174 -11.17 -7.94 11.57
CA ASP A 174 -11.06 -8.69 10.33
C ASP A 174 -12.17 -9.76 10.16
N SER A 175 -13.23 -9.77 10.99
CA SER A 175 -14.19 -10.89 11.06
C SER A 175 -14.87 -11.22 9.73
N GLU A 176 -15.08 -10.20 8.88
CA GLU A 176 -15.69 -10.32 7.55
C GLU A 176 -14.71 -10.76 6.46
N CYS A 177 -13.40 -10.72 6.73
CA CYS A 177 -12.38 -11.15 5.78
C CYS A 177 -12.50 -12.66 5.56
N SER A 178 -12.49 -13.12 4.30
CA SER A 178 -12.66 -14.54 3.96
C SER A 178 -11.58 -15.08 3.04
N GLU A 179 -10.55 -14.27 2.76
CA GLU A 179 -9.48 -14.64 1.84
C GLU A 179 -8.63 -15.81 2.38
N PRO A 180 -8.01 -16.63 1.50
CA PRO A 180 -7.14 -17.73 1.91
C PRO A 180 -5.97 -17.32 2.82
N ASP A 181 -5.54 -16.07 2.73
CA ASP A 181 -4.48 -15.45 3.51
C ASP A 181 -4.99 -14.46 4.57
N ALA A 182 -6.29 -14.48 4.89
CA ALA A 182 -6.85 -13.74 6.01
C ALA A 182 -6.31 -14.23 7.36
N ALA A 183 -6.51 -13.42 8.41
CA ALA A 183 -6.13 -13.76 9.78
C ALA A 183 -6.78 -15.09 10.19
N PRO A 184 -6.11 -16.01 10.89
CA PRO A 184 -6.78 -17.22 11.38
C PRO A 184 -7.78 -16.90 12.50
N TYR A 185 -8.66 -17.84 12.83
CA TYR A 185 -9.38 -17.77 14.11
C TYR A 185 -8.43 -18.16 15.25
N PRO A 186 -8.53 -17.52 16.44
CA PRO A 186 -9.50 -16.48 16.81
C PRO A 186 -9.11 -15.05 16.40
N ASP A 187 -7.85 -14.82 16.00
CA ASP A 187 -7.24 -13.51 15.75
C ASP A 187 -8.07 -12.61 14.82
N ARG A 188 -8.73 -13.19 13.81
CA ARG A 188 -9.63 -12.48 12.89
C ARG A 188 -10.76 -11.72 13.59
N ASN A 189 -11.20 -12.16 14.77
CA ASN A 189 -12.26 -11.54 15.55
C ASN A 189 -11.76 -10.53 16.58
N GLU A 190 -10.45 -10.29 16.68
CA GLU A 190 -9.91 -9.30 17.60
C GLU A 190 -10.39 -7.90 17.22
N VAL A 191 -10.86 -7.15 18.22
CA VAL A 191 -11.37 -5.80 18.00
C VAL A 191 -10.19 -4.86 17.74
N PHE A 192 -10.21 -4.22 16.59
CA PHE A 192 -9.21 -3.25 16.19
C PHE A 192 -9.25 -2.01 17.08
N ARG A 193 -8.07 -1.57 17.47
CA ARG A 193 -7.85 -0.30 18.15
C ARG A 193 -7.63 0.78 17.10
N GLU A 194 -8.53 1.76 17.08
CA GLU A 194 -8.35 2.96 16.28
C GLU A 194 -7.00 3.62 16.56
N LYS A 195 -6.39 4.17 15.50
CA LYS A 195 -5.09 4.85 15.51
C LYS A 195 -3.90 3.93 15.82
N TRP A 196 -4.14 2.62 15.86
CA TRP A 196 -3.13 1.60 16.05
C TRP A 196 -3.25 0.52 14.97
N ASP A 197 -4.33 -0.26 15.00
CA ASP A 197 -4.57 -1.36 14.06
C ASP A 197 -5.22 -0.86 12.75
N CYS A 198 -5.93 0.27 12.82
CA CYS A 198 -6.55 0.94 11.69
C CYS A 198 -6.63 2.46 11.94
N LEU A 199 -7.04 3.23 10.93
CA LEU A 199 -7.42 4.63 11.16
C LEU A 199 -8.62 4.75 12.10
N SER A 200 -8.81 5.94 12.67
CA SER A 200 -10.06 6.24 13.36
C SER A 200 -11.23 6.30 12.36
N GLU A 201 -12.46 6.07 12.85
CA GLU A 201 -13.67 6.21 12.04
C GLU A 201 -13.76 7.62 11.43
N LYS A 202 -13.45 8.63 12.24
CA LYS A 202 -13.43 10.03 11.82
C LYS A 202 -12.37 10.32 10.74
N ALA A 203 -11.17 9.77 10.88
CA ALA A 203 -10.11 9.96 9.88
C ALA A 203 -10.46 9.25 8.57
N THR A 204 -11.04 8.06 8.67
CA THR A 204 -11.56 7.29 7.52
C THR A 204 -12.59 8.10 6.76
N GLU A 205 -13.58 8.66 7.44
CA GLU A 205 -14.60 9.50 6.79
C GLU A 205 -14.03 10.78 6.18
N MET A 206 -13.03 11.42 6.82
CA MET A 206 -12.34 12.57 6.23
C MET A 206 -11.65 12.19 4.91
N VAL A 207 -10.89 11.10 4.90
CA VAL A 207 -10.15 10.64 3.72
C VAL A 207 -11.10 10.22 2.59
N LEU A 208 -12.12 9.42 2.89
CA LEU A 208 -13.09 8.96 1.90
C LEU A 208 -13.94 10.11 1.33
N SER A 209 -14.29 11.10 2.16
CA SER A 209 -15.02 12.29 1.69
C SER A 209 -14.18 13.16 0.77
N ALA A 210 -12.93 13.42 1.15
CA ALA A 210 -12.03 14.29 0.41
C ALA A 210 -11.59 13.70 -0.93
N LEU A 211 -11.35 12.39 -0.97
CA LEU A 211 -10.72 11.75 -2.15
C LEU A 211 -11.70 10.97 -3.03
N GLN A 212 -12.79 10.46 -2.46
CA GLN A 212 -13.70 9.52 -3.12
C GLN A 212 -12.92 8.48 -3.96
N PRO A 213 -12.01 7.68 -3.37
CA PRO A 213 -11.15 6.80 -4.14
C PRO A 213 -11.96 5.68 -4.79
N ARG A 214 -11.51 5.15 -5.92
CA ARG A 214 -12.15 3.98 -6.57
C ARG A 214 -11.58 2.63 -6.12
N ALA A 215 -10.39 2.65 -5.53
CA ALA A 215 -9.73 1.49 -4.95
C ALA A 215 -8.79 1.95 -3.84
N VAL A 216 -8.70 1.17 -2.77
CA VAL A 216 -7.81 1.42 -1.63
C VAL A 216 -6.90 0.21 -1.42
N PHE A 217 -5.61 0.44 -1.21
CA PHE A 217 -4.65 -0.61 -0.87
C PHE A 217 -3.92 -0.26 0.42
N THR A 218 -4.03 -1.15 1.40
CA THR A 218 -3.47 -1.00 2.76
C THR A 218 -2.59 -2.18 3.13
N GLY A 219 -2.03 -2.17 4.34
CA GLY A 219 -1.18 -3.23 4.88
C GLY A 219 -1.34 -3.35 6.39
N HIS A 220 -0.23 -3.32 7.13
CA HIS A 220 -0.17 -3.33 8.61
C HIS A 220 -0.61 -4.62 9.32
N THR A 221 -1.79 -5.18 9.02
CA THR A 221 -2.31 -6.36 9.76
C THR A 221 -1.60 -7.67 9.41
N HIS A 222 -0.69 -7.64 8.43
CA HIS A 222 0.03 -8.78 7.86
C HIS A 222 -0.87 -9.88 7.25
N HIS A 223 -2.16 -9.62 7.13
CA HIS A 223 -3.16 -10.56 6.65
C HIS A 223 -3.96 -9.98 5.48
N GLY A 224 -4.34 -10.87 4.56
CA GLY A 224 -5.15 -10.51 3.41
C GLY A 224 -6.58 -10.19 3.84
N CYS A 225 -7.09 -9.03 3.45
CA CYS A 225 -8.51 -8.75 3.57
C CYS A 225 -9.03 -7.94 2.39
N LEU A 226 -10.26 -8.26 1.96
CA LEU A 226 -11.05 -7.42 1.06
C LEU A 226 -12.28 -6.91 1.82
N THR A 227 -12.35 -5.61 2.03
CA THR A 227 -13.49 -4.91 2.63
C THR A 227 -14.08 -3.89 1.68
N TYR A 228 -15.30 -3.43 1.95
CA TYR A 228 -15.98 -2.41 1.16
C TYR A 228 -16.41 -1.25 2.05
N HIS A 229 -16.05 -0.04 1.63
CA HIS A 229 -16.44 1.21 2.27
C HIS A 229 -17.50 1.92 1.45
N ARG A 230 -18.49 2.53 2.11
CA ARG A 230 -19.61 3.23 1.47
C ARG A 230 -20.37 2.38 0.42
N GLY A 231 -20.33 1.05 0.57
CA GLY A 231 -21.01 0.08 -0.28
C GLY A 231 -20.27 -0.31 -1.55
N ASP A 232 -19.43 0.56 -2.12
CA ASP A 232 -18.83 0.35 -3.45
C ASP A 232 -17.32 0.64 -3.55
N ILE A 233 -16.65 1.06 -2.46
CA ILE A 233 -15.22 1.36 -2.47
C ILE A 233 -14.45 0.16 -1.90
N PRO A 234 -13.83 -0.69 -2.74
CA PRO A 234 -13.06 -1.82 -2.26
C PRO A 234 -11.72 -1.38 -1.64
N GLU A 235 -11.40 -2.00 -0.51
CA GLU A 235 -10.12 -1.92 0.15
C GLU A 235 -9.47 -3.31 0.19
N TRP A 236 -8.28 -3.43 -0.39
CA TRP A 236 -7.41 -4.59 -0.23
C TRP A 236 -6.35 -4.30 0.83
N THR A 237 -6.48 -4.93 1.99
CA THR A 237 -5.39 -5.04 2.96
C THR A 237 -4.45 -6.14 2.49
N LEU A 238 -3.22 -5.77 2.14
CA LEU A 238 -2.22 -6.69 1.60
C LEU A 238 -1.49 -7.40 2.75
N PRO A 239 -1.30 -8.73 2.68
CA PRO A 239 -0.53 -9.43 3.68
C PRO A 239 0.97 -9.10 3.56
N SER A 240 1.72 -9.49 4.58
CA SER A 240 3.18 -9.42 4.50
C SER A 240 3.71 -10.42 3.46
N ILE A 241 4.69 -9.98 2.67
CA ILE A 241 5.43 -10.86 1.76
C ILE A 241 6.46 -11.74 2.48
N SER A 242 6.64 -11.54 3.79
CA SER A 242 7.65 -12.21 4.61
C SER A 242 7.10 -13.41 5.38
N TRP A 243 7.78 -14.56 5.28
CA TRP A 243 7.46 -15.75 6.08
C TRP A 243 7.57 -15.53 7.59
N ARG A 244 8.33 -14.51 8.03
CA ARG A 244 8.41 -14.13 9.46
C ARG A 244 7.05 -13.81 10.05
N ASN A 245 6.17 -13.19 9.26
CA ASN A 245 4.87 -12.72 9.73
C ASN A 245 3.73 -13.65 9.31
N LYS A 246 3.89 -14.42 8.23
CA LYS A 246 2.85 -15.34 7.75
C LYS A 246 3.41 -16.51 6.95
N LYS A 247 2.88 -17.72 7.20
CA LYS A 247 3.25 -18.95 6.47
C LYS A 247 2.87 -18.94 4.99
N SER A 248 1.85 -18.18 4.60
CA SER A 248 1.33 -18.05 3.23
C SER A 248 1.42 -16.61 2.73
N PRO A 249 2.63 -16.09 2.46
CA PRO A 249 2.79 -14.75 1.94
C PRO A 249 2.17 -14.63 0.54
N SER A 250 1.70 -13.43 0.22
CA SER A 250 1.20 -13.12 -1.11
C SER A 250 1.56 -11.69 -1.48
N PHE A 251 1.59 -11.41 -2.78
CA PHE A 251 1.66 -10.05 -3.31
C PHE A 251 0.44 -9.81 -4.21
N THR A 252 0.26 -8.58 -4.68
CA THR A 252 -0.88 -8.22 -5.52
C THR A 252 -0.41 -7.53 -6.78
N LEU A 253 -0.97 -7.95 -7.90
CA LEU A 253 -0.84 -7.28 -9.18
C LEU A 253 -2.16 -6.57 -9.48
N ALA A 254 -2.05 -5.30 -9.87
CA ALA A 254 -3.20 -4.50 -10.23
C ALA A 254 -2.95 -3.79 -11.57
N VAL A 255 -3.97 -3.78 -12.41
CA VAL A 255 -3.98 -3.07 -13.70
C VAL A 255 -4.98 -1.94 -13.59
N PHE A 256 -4.57 -0.73 -13.95
CA PHE A 256 -5.39 0.46 -13.88
C PHE A 256 -5.52 1.13 -15.24
N THR A 257 -6.76 1.44 -15.62
CA THR A 257 -7.11 2.43 -16.65
C THR A 257 -7.75 3.62 -15.94
N PRO A 258 -7.86 4.81 -16.57
CA PRO A 258 -8.48 5.97 -15.92
C PRO A 258 -9.86 5.68 -15.31
N ASP A 259 -10.64 4.80 -15.93
CA ASP A 259 -12.03 4.55 -15.55
C ASP A 259 -12.25 3.20 -14.85
N ASP A 260 -11.34 2.24 -15.01
CA ASP A 260 -11.51 0.86 -14.52
C ASP A 260 -10.22 0.26 -13.96
N PHE A 261 -10.33 -0.82 -13.18
CA PHE A 261 -9.19 -1.54 -12.62
C PHE A 261 -9.46 -3.05 -12.48
N ALA A 262 -8.39 -3.83 -12.48
CA ALA A 262 -8.43 -5.26 -12.17
C ALA A 262 -7.34 -5.59 -11.15
N VAL A 263 -7.67 -6.43 -10.16
CA VAL A 263 -6.76 -6.82 -9.08
C VAL A 263 -6.65 -8.34 -9.06
N SER A 264 -5.43 -8.85 -8.90
CA SER A 264 -5.14 -10.28 -8.75
C SER A 264 -4.13 -10.48 -7.63
N LYS A 265 -4.48 -11.37 -6.70
CA LYS A 265 -3.61 -11.76 -5.58
C LYS A 265 -2.79 -12.98 -5.98
N CYS A 266 -1.49 -12.90 -5.71
CA CYS A 266 -0.49 -13.85 -6.16
C CYS A 266 0.19 -14.49 -4.96
N TYR A 267 -0.10 -15.77 -4.73
CA TYR A 267 0.43 -16.53 -3.59
C TYR A 267 1.85 -16.98 -3.85
N ILE A 268 2.70 -16.82 -2.85
CA ILE A 268 4.07 -17.33 -2.82
C ILE A 268 4.03 -18.71 -2.14
N PRO A 269 4.92 -19.66 -2.50
CA PRO A 269 5.00 -20.94 -1.83
C PRO A 269 5.05 -20.82 -0.29
N GLN A 270 4.42 -21.77 0.39
CA GLN A 270 4.47 -21.83 1.85
C GLN A 270 5.91 -22.12 2.32
N GLU A 271 6.28 -21.56 3.47
CA GLU A 271 7.60 -21.76 4.08
C GLU A 271 7.96 -23.24 4.19
N THR A 272 7.01 -24.05 4.67
CA THR A 272 7.16 -25.50 4.81
C THR A 272 7.42 -26.19 3.48
N THR A 273 6.73 -25.79 2.40
CA THR A 273 6.95 -26.32 1.07
C THR A 273 8.37 -26.02 0.59
N VAL A 274 8.85 -24.79 0.80
CA VAL A 274 10.21 -24.38 0.41
C VAL A 274 11.26 -25.16 1.20
N VAL A 275 11.10 -25.29 2.52
CA VAL A 275 12.01 -26.08 3.38
C VAL A 275 12.05 -27.54 2.94
N LEU A 276 10.89 -28.16 2.67
CA LEU A 276 10.82 -29.55 2.21
C LEU A 276 11.54 -29.74 0.88
N ILE A 277 11.42 -28.80 -0.07
CA ILE A 277 12.15 -28.85 -1.34
C ILE A 277 13.65 -28.82 -1.11
N TYR A 278 14.15 -27.93 -0.24
CA TYR A 278 15.59 -27.87 0.06
C TYR A 278 16.11 -29.14 0.74
N VAL A 279 15.39 -29.65 1.75
CA VAL A 279 15.78 -30.87 2.46
C VAL A 279 15.78 -32.08 1.53
N THR A 280 14.73 -32.27 0.74
CA THR A 280 14.65 -33.39 -0.22
C THR A 280 15.74 -33.29 -1.29
N SER A 281 15.99 -32.09 -1.83
CA SER A 281 17.07 -31.86 -2.80
C SER A 281 18.44 -32.18 -2.21
N ALA A 282 18.71 -31.76 -0.98
CA ALA A 282 19.97 -32.06 -0.29
C ALA A 282 20.16 -33.57 -0.04
N VAL A 283 19.10 -34.28 0.35
CA VAL A 283 19.14 -35.74 0.53
C VAL A 283 19.38 -36.47 -0.79
N LEU A 284 18.71 -36.06 -1.88
CA LEU A 284 18.91 -36.63 -3.20
C LEU A 284 20.32 -36.39 -3.74
N LEU A 285 20.83 -35.15 -3.60
CA LEU A 285 22.21 -34.81 -3.99
C LEU A 285 23.24 -35.57 -3.15
N GLY A 286 23.03 -35.67 -1.84
CA GLY A 286 23.90 -36.45 -0.95
C GLY A 286 23.91 -37.93 -1.30
N SER A 287 22.73 -38.51 -1.55
CA SER A 287 22.60 -39.91 -1.99
C SER A 287 23.28 -40.11 -3.35
N TRP A 288 23.06 -39.22 -4.30
CA TRP A 288 23.72 -39.25 -5.61
C TRP A 288 25.25 -39.25 -5.46
N CYS A 289 25.81 -38.35 -4.64
CA CYS A 289 27.26 -38.32 -4.38
C CYS A 289 27.79 -39.62 -3.77
N VAL A 290 27.02 -40.29 -2.91
CA VAL A 290 27.42 -41.58 -2.30
C VAL A 290 27.37 -42.73 -3.30
N PHE A 291 26.36 -42.77 -4.16
CA PHE A 291 26.14 -43.90 -5.10
C PHE A 291 26.75 -43.69 -6.49
N SER A 292 27.30 -42.51 -6.77
CA SER A 292 27.99 -42.20 -8.05
C SER A 292 29.51 -42.40 -7.97
N HIS A 293 30.01 -42.94 -6.85
CA HIS A 293 31.36 -43.43 -6.65
C HIS A 293 31.36 -44.96 -6.55
#